data_AF-A0A842N226-F1
#
_entry.id   AF-A0A842N226-F1
#
_cell.length_a   1.000
_cell.length_b   1.000
_cell.length_c   1.000
_cell.angle_alpha   90.00
_cell.angle_beta   90.00
_cell.angle_gamma   90.00
#
_symmetry.space_group_name_H-M   'P 1'
#
loop_
_entity.id
_entity.type
_entity.pdbx_description
1 polymer ?
#
loop_
_entity_poly.entity_id
_entity_poly.type
_entity_poly.pdbx_seq_one_letter_code
_entity_poly.pdbx_strand_id
1 'polypeptide(L)' 'MVTPLHPQMSSGLTTFKVDGIEGKALQDELWRKGKIQPRALREDRGVRYSTHIYNSEREIDRTLQIIGEMTRNI' A
#
# COMPACT_ATOMS: atom_id res chain seq x y z
N MET A 1 -11.69 -1.33 5.26
CA MET A 1 -11.40 -0.18 6.14
C MET A 1 -10.22 0.54 5.52
N VAL A 2 -10.41 1.79 5.10
CA VAL A 2 -9.36 2.62 4.48
C VAL A 2 -9.15 3.88 5.31
N THR A 3 -7.97 4.49 5.23
CA THR A 3 -7.67 5.72 5.99
C THR A 3 -8.62 6.86 5.59
N PRO A 4 -9.18 7.61 6.55
CA PRO A 4 -9.97 8.79 6.25
C PRO A 4 -9.17 9.87 5.50
N LEU A 5 -9.81 10.55 4.55
CA LEU A 5 -9.17 11.63 3.79
C LEU A 5 -9.08 12.95 4.56
N HIS A 6 -9.89 13.13 5.60
CA HIS A 6 -9.88 14.36 6.38
C HIS A 6 -8.54 14.48 7.15
N PRO A 7 -7.76 15.58 7.01
CA PRO A 7 -6.40 15.67 7.55
C PRO A 7 -6.31 15.52 9.07
N GLN A 8 -7.36 15.92 9.80
CA GLN A 8 -7.42 15.80 11.26
C GLN A 8 -7.86 14.41 11.75
N MET A 9 -8.25 13.51 10.83
CA MET A 9 -8.72 12.15 11.12
C MET A 9 -7.75 11.08 10.58
N SER A 10 -6.53 11.49 10.19
CA SER A 10 -5.45 10.63 9.73
C SER A 10 -4.12 11.04 10.37
N SER A 11 -3.11 10.17 10.30
CA SER A 11 -1.79 10.38 10.88
C SER A 11 -0.77 9.50 10.13
N GLY A 12 0.31 9.04 10.78
CA GLY A 12 1.41 8.30 10.15
C GLY A 12 1.09 6.89 9.60
N LEU A 13 -0.18 6.47 9.58
CA LEU A 13 -0.61 5.19 9.01
C LEU A 13 -1.58 5.40 7.84
N THR A 14 -1.31 4.68 6.76
CA THR A 14 -2.16 4.70 5.56
C THR A 14 -2.65 3.30 5.23
N THR A 15 -3.96 3.07 5.27
CA THR A 15 -4.58 1.81 4.86
C THR A 15 -5.38 2.03 3.59
N PHE A 16 -5.18 1.18 2.59
CA PHE A 16 -5.91 1.26 1.32
C PHE A 16 -6.14 -0.12 0.70
N LYS A 17 -7.11 -0.18 -0.22
CA LYS A 17 -7.38 -1.33 -1.09
C LYS A 17 -7.09 -0.94 -2.54
N VAL A 18 -6.75 -1.93 -3.36
CA VAL A 18 -6.73 -1.81 -4.81
C VAL A 18 -7.78 -2.76 -5.34
N ASP A 19 -8.73 -2.26 -6.11
CA ASP A 19 -9.84 -3.08 -6.60
C ASP A 19 -9.33 -4.23 -7.46
N GLY A 20 -9.89 -5.42 -7.25
CA GLY A 20 -9.47 -6.65 -7.92
C GLY A 20 -8.15 -7.26 -7.42
N ILE A 21 -7.46 -6.65 -6.45
CA ILE A 21 -6.17 -7.15 -5.93
C ILE A 21 -6.28 -7.47 -4.43
N GLU A 22 -6.02 -8.73 -4.08
CA GLU A 22 -5.93 -9.15 -2.68
C GLU A 22 -4.75 -8.48 -1.97
N GLY A 23 -4.95 -8.03 -0.72
CA GLY A 23 -3.92 -7.35 0.07
C GLY A 23 -2.64 -8.17 0.23
N LYS A 24 -2.72 -9.50 0.35
CA LYS A 24 -1.52 -10.36 0.42
C LYS A 24 -0.76 -10.39 -0.90
N ALA A 25 -1.46 -10.52 -2.03
CA ALA A 25 -0.85 -10.48 -3.36
C ALA A 25 -0.14 -9.14 -3.61
N LEU A 26 -0.78 -8.03 -3.22
CA LEU A 26 -0.17 -6.70 -3.29
C LEU A 26 1.10 -6.60 -2.42
N GLN A 27 1.04 -7.07 -1.17
CA GLN A 27 2.20 -7.07 -0.27
C GLN A 27 3.38 -7.86 -0.87
N ASP A 28 3.10 -9.05 -1.40
CA ASP A 28 4.13 -9.94 -1.95
C ASP A 28 4.78 -9.34 -3.20
N GLU A 29 4.00 -8.70 -4.08
CA GLU A 29 4.52 -8.06 -5.29
C GLU A 29 5.35 -6.80 -4.99
N LEU A 30 4.89 -5.97 -4.03
CA LEU A 30 5.64 -4.81 -3.55
C LEU A 30 7.00 -5.19 -2.95
N TRP A 31 7.04 -6.30 -2.21
CA TRP A 31 8.30 -6.83 -1.69
C TRP A 31 9.20 -7.35 -2.82
N ARG A 32 8.62 -8.12 -3.75
CA ARG A 32 9.36 -8.75 -4.85
C ARG A 32 10.02 -7.71 -5.76
N LYS A 33 9.27 -6.70 -6.21
CA LYS A 33 9.74 -5.68 -7.16
C LYS A 33 10.41 -4.49 -6.49
N GLY A 34 9.90 -4.05 -5.35
CA GLY A 34 10.29 -2.76 -4.77
C GLY A 34 11.10 -2.85 -3.48
N LYS A 35 11.18 -4.03 -2.86
CA LYS A 35 11.61 -4.21 -1.46
C LYS A 35 10.78 -3.37 -0.48
N ILE A 36 9.50 -3.19 -0.80
CA ILE A 36 8.55 -2.41 0.00
C ILE A 36 7.66 -3.39 0.76
N GLN A 37 7.63 -3.27 2.08
CA GLN A 37 6.92 -4.23 2.93
C GLN A 37 5.81 -3.55 3.74
N PRO A 38 4.64 -3.29 3.13
CA PRO A 38 3.46 -2.96 3.93
C PRO A 38 2.95 -4.21 4.66
N ARG A 39 1.91 -4.04 5.48
CA ARG A 39 1.22 -5.15 6.13
C ARG A 39 -0.12 -5.42 5.46
N ALA A 40 -0.28 -6.59 4.84
CA ALA A 40 -1.59 -7.11 4.47
C ALA A 40 -2.47 -7.29 5.73
N LEU A 41 -3.69 -6.80 5.67
CA LEU A 41 -4.67 -6.92 6.75
C LEU A 41 -5.51 -8.18 6.57
N ARG A 42 -5.91 -8.79 7.70
CA ARG A 42 -6.80 -9.97 7.71
C ARG A 42 -8.12 -9.67 7.00
N GLU A 43 -8.73 -10.73 6.46
CA GLU A 43 -10.03 -10.68 5.76
C GLU A 43 -10.01 -9.79 4.52
N ASP A 44 -8.86 -9.74 3.83
CA ASP A 44 -8.64 -8.90 2.65
C ASP A 44 -9.08 -7.43 2.85
N ARG A 45 -8.70 -6.85 4.00
CA ARG A 45 -8.97 -5.42 4.26
C ARG A 45 -7.96 -4.48 3.59
N GLY A 46 -7.19 -4.99 2.62
CA GLY A 46 -6.14 -4.27 1.90
C GLY A 46 -4.79 -4.35 2.60
N VAL A 47 -3.99 -3.31 2.43
CA VAL A 47 -2.65 -3.18 3.03
C VAL A 47 -2.56 -1.92 3.89
N ARG A 48 -1.69 -1.97 4.91
CA ARG A 48 -1.35 -0.83 5.75
C ARG A 48 0.12 -0.47 5.62
N TYR A 49 0.38 0.80 5.33
CA TYR A 49 1.68 1.43 5.45
C TYR A 49 1.84 2.05 6.84
N SER A 50 3.01 1.85 7.41
CA SER A 50 3.45 2.47 8.66
C SER A 50 4.68 3.33 8.36
N THR A 51 4.47 4.40 7.60
CA THR A 51 5.55 5.29 7.21
C THR A 51 6.15 6.00 8.42
N HIS A 52 7.46 6.10 8.47
CA HIS A 52 8.21 6.77 9.52
C HIS A 52 9.18 7.78 8.93
N ILE A 53 9.92 8.50 9.78
CA ILE A 53 10.89 9.55 9.38
C ILE A 53 12.02 9.05 8.45
N TYR A 54 12.20 7.74 8.34
CA TYR A 54 13.24 7.12 7.51
C TYR A 54 12.73 6.75 6.11
N ASN A 55 11.42 6.82 5.88
CA ASN A 55 10.88 6.58 4.56
C ASN A 55 11.09 7.79 3.66
N SER A 56 11.15 7.52 2.36
CA SER A 56 11.31 8.57 1.35
C SER A 56 10.13 8.60 0.39
N GLU A 57 9.85 9.76 -0.20
CA GLU A 57 8.84 9.91 -1.25
C GLU A 57 9.09 8.97 -2.43
N ARG A 58 10.37 8.68 -2.74
CA ARG A 58 10.76 7.70 -3.78
C ARG A 58 10.26 6.28 -3.52
N GLU A 59 10.12 5.89 -2.26
CA GLU A 59 9.52 4.59 -1.93
C GLU A 59 8.02 4.60 -2.24
N ILE A 60 7.34 5.73 -1.99
CA ILE A 60 5.93 5.91 -2.32
C ILE A 60 5.73 5.90 -3.84
N ASP A 61 6.57 6.61 -4.60
CA ASP A 61 6.52 6.61 -6.06
C ASP A 61 6.67 5.20 -6.63
N ARG A 62 7.61 4.42 -6.10
CA ARG A 62 7.84 3.03 -6.51
C ARG A 62 6.64 2.14 -6.19
N THR A 63 5.99 2.36 -5.04
CA THR A 63 4.73 1.68 -4.70
C THR A 63 3.66 1.96 -5.74
N LEU A 64 3.45 3.22 -6.10
CA LEU A 64 2.45 3.62 -7.09
C LEU A 64 2.75 3.04 -8.47
N GLN A 65 4.03 3.01 -8.86
CA GLN A 65 4.46 2.37 -10.11
C GLN A 65 4.09 0.87 -10.13
N ILE A 66 4.46 0.12 -9.08
CA ILE A 66 4.18 -1.31 -8.99
C ILE A 66 2.67 -1.59 -9.01
N ILE A 67 1.89 -0.82 -8.26
CA ILE A 67 0.41 -0.93 -8.26
C ILE A 67 -0.13 -0.67 -9.66
N GLY A 68 0.32 0.39 -10.33
CA GLY A 68 -0.11 0.70 -11.69
C GLY A 68 0.24 -0.39 -12.71
N GLU A 69 1.37 -1.10 -12.53
CA GLU A 69 1.70 -2.27 -13.32
C GLU A 69 0.77 -3.45 -13.03
N MET A 70 0.39 -3.67 -11.77
CA MET A 70 -0.55 -4.74 -11.43
C MET A 70 -1.94 -4.48 -12.01
N THR A 71 -2.45 -3.25 -11.95
CA THR A 71 -3.81 -2.89 -12.40
C THR A 71 -3.98 -2.87 -13.91
N ARG A 72 -2.93 -2.61 -14.69
CA ARG A 72 -2.98 -2.67 -16.16
C ARG A 72 -3.07 -4.08 -16.73
N ASN A 73 -2.83 -5.10 -15.91
CA ASN A 73 -2.79 -6.51 -16.31
C ASN A 73 -4.02 -7.31 -15.81
N ILE A 74 -5.09 -6.61 -15.42
CA ILE A 74 -6.35 -7.18 -14.91
C ILE A 74 -7.45 -6.92 -15.94
#